data_AF-A0A1G8UYR1-F1
#
_entry.id   AF-A0A1G8UYR1-F1
#
_cell.length_a   1.000
_cell.length_b   1.000
_cell.length_c   1.000
_cell.angle_alpha   90.00
_cell.angle_beta   90.00
_cell.angle_gamma   90.00
#
_symmetry.space_group_name_H-M   'P 1'
#
loop_
_entity.id
_entity.type
_entity.pdbx_description
1 polymer ?
#
loop_
_entity_poly.entity_id
_entity_poly.type
_entity_poly.pdbx_seq_one_letter_code
_entity_poly.pdbx_strand_id
1 'polypeptide(L)'
;MQEDILSIIDKLRQGSYPEEDLNYILNSLDQFHSEESLEALFVLGDALHNAGLDYQARQVFLHLNDNVDHDDYVISYIVDSYISEARLDDALTLINNSPETPTVLMLKSEIFQQMNLNDVAVRLLFEAKAQSDDIIIDFAIAELYYTLGDLEEAVRFYETVLNEGLEEVNGVMIGLRLADIYVNLLNFEDARAYFDSVPDEHYSNEDFYKEALLEYNLKAYDRAKSLLLKVIDNEPYFINAYILLMNIYETEHNLDEALETLQNYLRENDKNALIYFHIGRLHFRQNKPEEAVENFSIATSLDEDYDDAYLMLFESILKTGETETIDDYVKHLDLNALSGESIYLLAKIEAENENDEQALKYYEDASHLIGDSVEFYTDYYYYLTEINHHSRKNVLEKLIKLEPDNLEWQLDYERIAGEEDEF
;
A
#
# COMPACT_ATOMS: atom_id res chain seq x y z
N MET A 1 7.89 34.40 39.42
CA MET A 1 8.47 33.15 38.90
C MET A 1 7.40 32.09 38.65
N GLN A 2 6.68 31.61 39.68
CA GLN A 2 5.55 30.67 39.45
C GLN A 2 4.40 31.31 38.66
N GLU A 3 4.04 32.56 38.97
CA GLU A 3 3.05 33.34 38.19
C GLU A 3 3.47 33.53 36.72
N ASP A 4 4.78 33.61 36.45
CA ASP A 4 5.31 33.77 35.10
C ASP A 4 5.16 32.47 34.30
N ILE A 5 5.41 31.31 34.92
CA ILE A 5 5.18 29.98 34.33
C ILE A 5 3.69 29.79 33.99
N LEU A 6 2.80 30.12 34.92
CA LEU A 6 1.35 30.00 34.71
C LEU A 6 0.87 30.91 33.56
N SER A 7 1.38 32.14 33.48
CA SER A 7 1.10 33.06 32.38
C SER A 7 1.55 32.50 31.02
N ILE A 8 2.71 31.83 30.95
CA ILE A 8 3.19 31.16 29.73
C ILE A 8 2.25 30.03 29.33
N ILE A 9 1.87 29.17 30.28
CA ILE A 9 0.94 28.04 30.04
C ILE A 9 -0.39 28.53 29.47
N ASP A 10 -0.96 29.59 30.05
CA ASP A 10 -2.22 30.17 29.57
C ASP A 10 -2.10 30.71 28.14
N LYS A 11 -0.99 31.36 27.79
CA LYS A 11 -0.73 31.84 26.43
C LYS A 11 -0.59 30.67 25.44
N LEU A 12 0.14 29.62 25.79
CA LEU A 12 0.30 28.42 24.96
C LEU A 12 -1.05 27.74 24.70
N ARG A 13 -1.88 27.58 25.73
CA ARG A 13 -3.24 27.04 25.61
C ARG A 13 -4.16 27.88 24.72
N GLN A 14 -3.88 29.18 24.58
CA GLN A 14 -4.58 30.09 23.67
C GLN A 14 -3.98 30.09 22.25
N GLY A 15 -2.99 29.24 21.97
CA GLY A 15 -2.30 29.18 20.68
C GLY A 15 -1.30 30.32 20.45
N SER A 16 -0.95 31.08 21.49
CA SER A 16 0.04 32.15 21.42
C SER A 16 1.40 31.64 21.90
N TYR A 17 2.47 31.92 21.15
CA TYR A 17 3.84 31.55 21.52
C TYR A 17 4.55 32.70 22.27
N PRO A 18 4.77 32.61 23.60
CA PRO A 18 5.40 33.67 24.37
C PRO A 18 6.92 33.53 24.38
N GLU A 19 7.56 33.76 23.24
CA GLU A 19 8.98 33.47 23.02
C GLU A 19 9.93 34.08 24.07
N GLU A 20 9.79 35.38 24.37
CA GLU A 20 10.69 36.06 25.31
C GLU A 20 10.54 35.53 26.75
N ASP A 21 9.29 35.38 27.21
CA ASP A 21 8.98 34.88 28.56
C ASP A 21 9.44 33.42 28.71
N LEU A 22 9.19 32.59 27.70
CA LEU A 22 9.60 31.18 27.69
C LEU A 22 11.12 31.05 27.70
N ASN A 23 11.83 31.78 26.84
CA ASN A 23 13.28 31.77 26.81
C ASN A 23 13.88 32.25 28.15
N TYR A 24 13.24 33.20 28.83
CA TYR A 24 13.68 33.63 30.15
C TYR A 24 13.58 32.49 31.19
N ILE A 25 12.46 31.76 31.21
CA ILE A 25 12.28 30.59 32.10
C ILE A 25 13.29 29.49 31.77
N LEU A 26 13.43 29.11 30.50
CA LEU A 26 14.33 28.03 30.08
C LEU A 26 15.81 28.34 30.41
N ASN A 27 16.25 29.58 30.24
CA ASN A 27 17.61 30.01 30.61
C ASN A 27 17.83 30.13 32.12
N SER A 28 16.76 30.00 32.92
CA SER A 28 16.78 30.15 34.38
C SER A 28 16.36 28.87 35.11
N LEU A 29 16.30 27.71 34.42
CA LEU A 29 15.86 26.44 35.00
C LEU A 29 16.59 26.07 36.31
N ASP A 30 17.91 26.30 36.35
CA ASP A 30 18.76 26.10 37.54
C ASP A 30 18.34 26.91 38.79
N GLN A 31 17.38 27.82 38.69
CA GLN A 31 16.85 28.58 39.85
C GLN A 31 15.64 27.92 40.49
N PHE A 32 15.06 26.89 39.87
CA PHE A 32 13.81 26.24 40.28
C PHE A 32 14.11 24.89 40.94
N HIS A 33 14.10 24.85 42.28
CA HIS A 33 14.33 23.62 43.06
C HIS A 33 13.24 23.35 44.12
N SER A 34 12.31 24.28 44.33
CA SER A 34 11.23 24.05 45.29
C SER A 34 10.18 23.12 44.69
N GLU A 35 9.55 22.29 45.51
CA GLU A 35 8.45 21.39 45.11
C GLU A 35 7.39 22.11 44.27
N GLU A 36 6.87 23.25 44.76
CA GLU A 36 5.91 24.10 44.04
C GLU A 36 6.40 24.58 42.66
N SER A 37 7.72 24.77 42.50
CA SER A 37 8.30 25.21 41.23
C SER A 37 8.51 24.05 40.26
N LEU A 38 8.86 22.87 40.76
CA LEU A 38 9.01 21.67 39.96
C LEU A 38 7.64 21.19 39.46
N GLU A 39 6.60 21.25 40.30
CA GLU A 39 5.21 21.01 39.87
C GLU A 39 4.77 21.97 38.75
N ALA A 40 5.06 23.27 38.89
CA ALA A 40 4.74 24.25 37.86
C ALA A 40 5.51 23.99 36.55
N LEU A 41 6.78 23.58 36.65
CA LEU A 41 7.60 23.19 35.51
C LEU A 41 7.07 21.91 34.84
N PHE A 42 6.57 20.93 35.59
CA PHE A 42 5.95 19.74 35.01
C PHE A 42 4.75 20.11 34.13
N VAL A 43 3.85 20.95 34.64
CA VAL A 43 2.70 21.44 33.87
C VAL A 43 3.13 22.27 32.66
N LEU A 44 4.23 23.03 32.78
CA LEU A 44 4.81 23.75 31.64
C LEU A 44 5.35 22.80 30.57
N GLY A 45 6.09 21.76 30.98
CA GLY A 45 6.63 20.74 30.08
C GLY A 45 5.53 20.07 29.26
N ASP A 46 4.46 19.65 29.92
CA ASP A 46 3.28 19.08 29.26
C ASP A 46 2.60 20.08 28.31
N ALA A 47 2.40 21.33 28.74
CA ALA A 47 1.83 22.37 27.88
C ALA A 47 2.69 22.67 26.64
N LEU A 48 4.01 22.59 26.76
CA LEU A 48 4.95 22.76 25.65
C LEU A 48 4.88 21.58 24.67
N HIS A 49 4.86 20.35 25.18
CA HIS A 49 4.72 19.15 24.35
C HIS A 49 3.40 19.16 23.57
N ASN A 50 2.28 19.45 24.24
CA ASN A 50 0.97 19.58 23.59
C ASN A 50 0.91 20.73 22.55
N ALA A 51 1.80 21.71 22.64
CA ALA A 51 1.95 22.79 21.67
C ALA A 51 2.94 22.46 20.53
N GLY A 52 3.51 21.24 20.49
CA GLY A 52 4.51 20.82 19.50
C GLY A 52 5.90 21.42 19.72
N LEU A 53 6.20 21.89 20.93
CA LEU A 53 7.48 22.50 21.30
C LEU A 53 8.39 21.50 22.02
N ASP A 54 8.62 20.35 21.39
CA ASP A 54 9.27 19.18 22.02
C ASP A 54 10.69 19.45 22.50
N TYR A 55 11.45 20.27 21.77
CA TYR A 55 12.79 20.67 22.18
C TYR A 55 12.77 21.42 23.52
N GLN A 56 11.87 22.40 23.66
CA GLN A 56 11.71 23.20 24.88
C GLN A 56 11.13 22.35 26.00
N ALA A 57 10.13 21.51 25.72
CA ALA A 57 9.55 20.58 26.68
C ALA A 57 10.65 19.66 27.26
N ARG A 58 11.51 19.10 26.42
CA ARG A 58 12.62 18.25 26.84
C ARG A 58 13.63 18.97 27.73
N GLN A 59 13.92 20.26 27.50
CA GLN A 59 14.78 21.02 28.42
C GLN A 59 14.17 21.08 29.83
N VAL A 60 12.85 21.30 29.91
CA VAL A 60 12.13 21.31 31.19
C VAL A 60 12.15 19.93 31.85
N PHE A 61 11.84 18.87 31.10
CA PHE A 61 11.82 17.52 31.66
C PHE A 61 13.20 17.01 32.08
N LEU A 62 14.28 17.36 31.37
CA LEU A 62 15.66 17.06 31.81
C LEU A 62 15.97 17.73 33.15
N HIS A 63 15.58 18.99 33.33
CA HIS A 63 15.73 19.67 34.62
C HIS A 63 14.90 19.00 35.72
N LEU A 64 13.67 18.57 35.41
CA LEU A 64 12.85 17.82 36.35
C LEU A 64 13.50 16.49 36.73
N ASN A 65 14.05 15.74 35.78
CA ASN A 65 14.73 14.47 36.03
C ASN A 65 15.93 14.61 36.99
N ASP A 66 16.66 15.73 36.91
CA ASP A 66 17.81 16.00 37.77
C ASP A 66 17.40 16.42 39.21
N ASN A 67 16.15 16.85 39.40
CA ASN A 67 15.69 17.47 40.65
C ASN A 67 14.52 16.73 41.33
N VAL A 68 13.85 15.82 40.63
CA VAL A 68 12.78 14.95 41.11
C VAL A 68 13.32 13.52 41.04
N ASP A 69 13.20 12.72 42.11
CA ASP A 69 13.78 11.38 42.25
C ASP A 69 13.25 10.37 41.20
N HIS A 70 13.70 10.48 39.94
CA HIS A 70 13.44 9.57 38.82
C HIS A 70 11.96 9.19 38.68
N ASP A 71 11.09 10.19 38.53
CA ASP A 71 9.66 9.98 38.26
C ASP A 71 9.48 9.32 36.88
N ASP A 72 8.81 8.16 36.85
CA ASP A 72 8.54 7.38 35.63
C ASP A 72 7.86 8.22 34.53
N TYR A 73 6.99 9.16 34.90
CA TYR A 73 6.35 10.06 33.92
C TYR A 73 7.36 10.97 33.26
N VAL A 74 8.27 11.57 34.04
CA VAL A 74 9.32 12.46 33.51
C VAL A 74 10.27 11.67 32.60
N ILE A 75 10.62 10.45 32.99
CA ILE A 75 11.47 9.57 32.19
C ILE A 75 10.79 9.21 30.86
N SER A 76 9.49 8.86 30.86
CA SER A 76 8.73 8.57 29.64
C SER A 76 8.84 9.71 28.64
N TYR A 77 8.51 10.95 29.04
CA TYR A 77 8.58 12.11 28.14
C TYR A 77 9.97 12.30 27.52
N ILE A 78 11.04 12.13 28.30
CA ILE A 78 12.39 12.32 27.78
C ILE A 78 12.77 11.18 26.82
N VAL A 79 12.43 9.94 27.15
CA VAL A 79 12.69 8.76 26.31
C VAL A 79 11.92 8.87 24.99
N ASP A 80 10.63 9.16 25.03
CA ASP A 80 9.78 9.31 23.84
C ASP A 80 10.33 10.40 22.92
N SER A 81 10.74 11.52 23.52
CA SER A 81 11.37 12.63 22.80
C SER A 81 12.72 12.25 22.16
N TYR A 82 13.53 11.42 22.81
CA TYR A 82 14.75 10.90 22.21
C TYR A 82 14.47 9.88 21.10
N ILE A 83 13.49 8.99 21.28
CA ILE A 83 13.08 8.02 20.26
C ILE A 83 12.59 8.75 19.00
N SER A 84 11.74 9.77 19.16
CA SER A 84 11.22 10.56 18.02
C SER A 84 12.32 11.28 17.24
N GLU A 85 13.43 11.64 17.90
CA GLU A 85 14.62 12.25 17.27
C GLU A 85 15.66 11.23 16.80
N ALA A 86 15.36 9.92 16.89
CA ALA A 86 16.28 8.82 16.61
C ALA A 86 17.57 8.85 17.45
N ARG A 87 17.51 9.43 18.66
CA ARG A 87 18.62 9.55 19.62
C ARG A 87 18.63 8.40 20.63
N LEU A 88 18.68 7.17 20.12
CA LEU A 88 18.54 5.95 20.93
C LEU A 88 19.66 5.78 21.98
N ASP A 89 20.88 6.25 21.70
CA ASP A 89 22.01 6.19 22.66
C ASP A 89 21.77 7.07 23.90
N ASP A 90 21.15 8.24 23.72
CA ASP A 90 20.80 9.15 24.81
C ASP A 90 19.65 8.57 25.65
N ALA A 91 18.62 8.03 24.99
CA ALA A 91 17.53 7.31 25.64
C ALA A 91 18.04 6.14 26.48
N LEU A 92 18.94 5.33 25.91
CA LEU A 92 19.52 4.18 26.59
C LEU A 92 20.42 4.60 27.77
N THR A 93 21.13 5.72 27.64
CA THR A 93 21.94 6.28 28.73
C THR A 93 21.07 6.71 29.91
N LEU A 94 19.96 7.42 29.64
CA LEU A 94 19.00 7.82 30.66
C LEU A 94 18.37 6.59 31.34
N ILE A 95 17.87 5.65 30.54
CA ILE A 95 17.09 4.50 31.06
C ILE A 95 17.95 3.56 31.90
N ASN A 96 19.24 3.40 31.59
CA ASN A 96 20.15 2.56 32.36
C ASN A 96 20.59 3.17 33.70
N ASN A 97 20.44 4.48 33.86
CA ASN A 97 20.69 5.18 35.13
C ASN A 97 19.42 5.32 35.98
N SER A 98 18.26 4.95 35.44
CA SER A 98 16.96 5.04 36.11
C SER A 98 16.67 3.78 36.93
N PRO A 99 15.83 3.86 37.99
CA PRO A 99 15.38 2.69 38.72
C PRO A 99 14.62 1.70 37.81
N GLU A 100 14.82 0.40 38.00
CA GLU A 100 14.12 -0.64 37.22
C GLU A 100 12.66 -0.80 37.71
N THR A 101 11.81 0.15 37.35
CA THR A 101 10.35 0.08 37.52
C THR A 101 9.70 -0.63 36.31
N PRO A 102 8.45 -1.11 36.42
CA PRO A 102 7.73 -1.69 35.28
C PRO A 102 7.68 -0.72 34.08
N THR A 103 7.40 0.57 34.31
CA THR A 103 7.36 1.59 33.26
C THR A 103 8.74 1.77 32.59
N VAL A 104 9.81 1.85 33.39
CA VAL A 104 11.17 1.94 32.85
C VAL A 104 11.55 0.71 32.01
N LEU A 105 11.10 -0.49 32.41
CA LEU A 105 11.30 -1.70 31.62
C LEU A 105 10.51 -1.69 30.30
N MET A 106 9.31 -1.13 30.28
CA MET A 106 8.52 -0.93 29.05
C MET A 106 9.22 0.04 28.09
N LEU A 107 9.64 1.19 28.59
CA LEU A 107 10.40 2.19 27.80
C LEU A 107 11.71 1.59 27.26
N LYS A 108 12.41 0.82 28.09
CA LYS A 108 13.63 0.10 27.69
C LYS A 108 13.32 -0.92 26.58
N SER A 109 12.20 -1.64 26.68
CA SER A 109 11.75 -2.55 25.63
C SER A 109 11.55 -1.82 24.31
N GLU A 110 10.87 -0.68 24.32
CA GLU A 110 10.64 0.13 23.13
C GLU A 110 11.95 0.59 22.46
N ILE A 111 12.93 1.08 23.25
CA ILE A 111 14.26 1.43 22.74
C ILE A 111 14.90 0.22 22.04
N PHE A 112 14.86 -0.97 22.65
CA PHE A 112 15.42 -2.18 22.04
C PHE A 112 14.65 -2.65 20.80
N GLN A 113 13.34 -2.46 20.75
CA GLN A 113 12.53 -2.71 19.55
C GLN A 113 12.97 -1.80 18.40
N GLN A 114 13.17 -0.51 18.65
CA GLN A 114 13.69 0.44 17.64
C GLN A 114 15.10 0.08 17.14
N MET A 115 15.89 -0.59 17.99
CA MET A 115 17.19 -1.16 17.60
C MET A 115 17.10 -2.52 16.90
N ASN A 116 15.89 -3.03 16.64
CA ASN A 116 15.61 -4.36 16.09
C ASN A 116 16.17 -5.52 16.95
N LEU A 117 16.23 -5.32 18.26
CA LEU A 117 16.67 -6.30 19.26
C LEU A 117 15.45 -6.92 19.96
N ASN A 118 14.61 -7.58 19.15
CA ASN A 118 13.26 -7.99 19.53
C ASN A 118 13.23 -9.01 20.67
N ASP A 119 14.18 -9.96 20.71
CA ASP A 119 14.29 -10.93 21.82
C ASP A 119 14.51 -10.25 23.18
N VAL A 120 15.23 -9.12 23.18
CA VAL A 120 15.50 -8.34 24.39
C VAL A 120 14.25 -7.55 24.79
N ALA A 121 13.58 -6.93 23.82
CA ALA A 121 12.34 -6.20 24.03
C ALA A 121 11.26 -7.10 24.67
N VAL A 122 11.00 -8.26 24.08
CA VAL A 122 10.04 -9.24 24.62
C VAL A 122 10.38 -9.62 26.06
N ARG A 123 11.64 -9.95 26.34
CA ARG A 123 12.06 -10.33 27.70
C ARG A 123 11.80 -9.21 28.70
N LEU A 124 12.10 -7.96 28.35
CA LEU A 124 11.92 -6.81 29.23
C LEU A 124 10.45 -6.57 29.58
N LEU A 125 9.53 -6.75 28.62
CA LEU A 125 8.09 -6.64 28.92
C LEU A 125 7.59 -7.75 29.85
N PHE A 126 8.10 -8.98 29.70
CA PHE A 126 7.77 -10.05 30.66
C PHE A 126 8.40 -9.82 32.03
N GLU A 127 9.58 -9.20 32.11
CA GLU A 127 10.16 -8.75 33.38
C GLU A 127 9.29 -7.66 34.03
N ALA A 128 8.77 -6.70 33.25
CA ALA A 128 7.82 -5.69 33.72
C ALA A 128 6.53 -6.34 34.25
N LYS A 129 5.96 -7.29 33.49
CA LYS A 129 4.74 -8.03 33.87
C LYS A 129 4.94 -8.89 35.13
N ALA A 130 6.15 -9.37 35.40
CA ALA A 130 6.43 -10.10 36.63
C ALA A 130 6.45 -9.19 37.88
N GLN A 131 6.59 -7.88 37.69
CA GLN A 131 6.63 -6.89 38.76
C GLN A 131 5.28 -6.20 39.00
N SER A 132 4.42 -6.12 37.99
CA SER A 132 3.13 -5.44 38.05
C SER A 132 2.06 -6.17 37.23
N ASP A 133 0.84 -6.20 37.75
CA ASP A 133 -0.36 -6.70 37.06
C ASP A 133 -1.06 -5.58 36.27
N ASP A 134 -0.37 -4.47 35.98
CA ASP A 134 -0.91 -3.38 35.16
C ASP A 134 -1.20 -3.87 33.74
N ILE A 135 -2.47 -3.74 33.35
CA ILE A 135 -2.99 -4.21 32.06
C ILE A 135 -2.37 -3.49 30.86
N ILE A 136 -1.80 -2.30 31.06
CA ILE A 136 -1.07 -1.58 30.00
C ILE A 136 0.20 -2.34 29.58
N ILE A 137 0.76 -3.17 30.45
CA ILE A 137 1.89 -4.04 30.11
C ILE A 137 1.43 -5.13 29.14
N ASP A 138 0.25 -5.71 29.32
CA ASP A 138 -0.31 -6.68 28.36
C ASP A 138 -0.56 -6.04 26.99
N PHE A 139 -1.05 -4.80 26.96
CA PHE A 139 -1.17 -4.04 25.71
C PHE A 139 0.19 -3.85 25.02
N ALA A 140 1.23 -3.44 25.77
CA ALA A 140 2.57 -3.28 25.20
C ALA A 140 3.15 -4.60 24.66
N ILE A 141 2.89 -5.73 25.34
CA ILE A 141 3.27 -7.06 24.84
C ILE A 141 2.49 -7.40 23.56
N ALA A 142 1.20 -7.08 23.51
CA ALA A 142 0.36 -7.31 22.34
C ALA A 142 0.85 -6.52 21.12
N GLU A 143 1.13 -5.22 21.27
CA GLU A 143 1.66 -4.36 20.20
C GLU A 143 3.03 -4.83 19.70
N LEU A 144 3.89 -5.30 20.61
CA LEU A 144 5.19 -5.86 20.23
C LEU A 144 5.00 -7.13 19.39
N TYR A 145 4.19 -8.09 19.84
CA TYR A 145 3.94 -9.32 19.07
C TYR A 145 3.24 -9.04 17.73
N TYR A 146 2.29 -8.09 17.70
CA TYR A 146 1.66 -7.63 16.47
C TYR A 146 2.70 -7.11 15.46
N THR A 147 3.61 -6.25 15.93
CA THR A 147 4.71 -5.71 15.09
C THR A 147 5.66 -6.80 14.60
N LEU A 148 5.88 -7.85 15.39
CA LEU A 148 6.73 -8.98 15.02
C LEU A 148 6.04 -9.98 14.09
N GLY A 149 4.72 -9.88 13.92
CA GLY A 149 3.91 -10.81 13.14
C GLY A 149 3.58 -12.12 13.88
N ASP A 150 3.85 -12.21 15.19
CA ASP A 150 3.44 -13.33 16.04
C ASP A 150 1.98 -13.12 16.46
N LEU A 151 1.09 -13.23 15.47
CA LEU A 151 -0.30 -12.80 15.55
C LEU A 151 -1.11 -13.56 16.61
N GLU A 152 -0.89 -14.86 16.81
CA GLU A 152 -1.63 -15.61 17.83
C GLU A 152 -1.31 -15.16 19.26
N GLU A 153 -0.05 -14.81 19.55
CA GLU A 153 0.32 -14.27 20.86
C GLU A 153 -0.23 -12.85 21.04
N ALA A 154 -0.19 -12.03 19.98
CA ALA A 154 -0.80 -10.70 19.99
C ALA A 154 -2.29 -10.77 20.37
N VAL A 155 -3.06 -11.66 19.73
CA VAL A 155 -4.49 -11.90 20.04
C VAL A 155 -4.68 -12.20 21.52
N ARG A 156 -3.92 -13.14 22.09
CA ARG A 156 -4.06 -13.55 23.49
C ARG A 156 -3.95 -12.36 24.46
N PHE A 157 -3.00 -11.46 24.19
CA PHE A 157 -2.79 -10.28 25.04
C PHE A 157 -3.82 -9.18 24.77
N TYR A 158 -4.20 -8.91 23.53
CA TYR A 158 -5.30 -7.96 23.24
C TYR A 158 -6.64 -8.42 23.82
N GLU A 159 -6.96 -9.70 23.75
CA GLU A 159 -8.17 -10.25 24.40
C GLU A 159 -8.10 -10.10 25.92
N THR A 160 -6.91 -10.20 26.52
CA THR A 160 -6.73 -9.95 27.97
C THR A 160 -7.04 -8.48 28.29
N VAL A 161 -6.51 -7.54 27.51
CA VAL A 161 -6.78 -6.10 27.64
C VAL A 161 -8.27 -5.79 27.50
N LEU A 162 -8.92 -6.36 26.48
CA LEU A 162 -10.34 -6.15 26.22
C LEU A 162 -11.23 -6.76 27.32
N ASN A 163 -10.87 -7.93 27.87
CA ASN A 163 -11.61 -8.58 28.95
C ASN A 163 -11.57 -7.81 30.28
N GLU A 164 -10.52 -7.02 30.51
CA GLU A 164 -10.44 -6.08 31.65
C GLU A 164 -11.22 -4.78 31.41
N GLY A 165 -11.85 -4.63 30.23
CA GLY A 165 -12.76 -3.53 29.91
C GLY A 165 -12.09 -2.32 29.26
N LEU A 166 -10.86 -2.45 28.77
CA LEU A 166 -10.19 -1.41 27.98
C LEU A 166 -10.46 -1.61 26.48
N GLU A 167 -11.29 -0.76 25.92
CA GLU A 167 -11.64 -0.77 24.48
C GLU A 167 -10.63 0.03 23.63
N GLU A 168 -9.97 1.02 24.23
CA GLU A 168 -8.98 1.88 23.59
C GLU A 168 -7.78 2.10 24.52
N VAL A 169 -6.56 1.96 23.99
CA VAL A 169 -5.32 2.27 24.69
C VAL A 169 -4.41 3.08 23.76
N ASN A 170 -3.98 4.26 24.20
CA ASN A 170 -3.08 5.15 23.41
C ASN A 170 -3.57 5.41 21.97
N GLY A 171 -4.87 5.63 21.76
CA GLY A 171 -5.46 5.86 20.43
C GLY A 171 -5.70 4.59 19.61
N VAL A 172 -5.33 3.41 20.13
CA VAL A 172 -5.55 2.13 19.46
C VAL A 172 -6.85 1.52 19.95
N MET A 173 -7.83 1.43 19.05
CA MET A 173 -9.05 0.66 19.28
C MET A 173 -8.74 -0.84 19.24
N ILE A 174 -8.84 -1.51 20.38
CA ILE A 174 -8.42 -2.92 20.53
C ILE A 174 -9.24 -3.85 19.64
N GLY A 175 -10.54 -3.56 19.48
CA GLY A 175 -11.41 -4.31 18.57
C GLY A 175 -10.96 -4.23 17.11
N LEU A 176 -10.59 -3.05 16.62
CA LEU A 176 -10.11 -2.89 15.23
C LEU A 176 -8.74 -3.55 15.02
N ARG A 177 -7.85 -3.49 16.03
CA ARG A 177 -6.57 -4.19 15.99
C ARG A 177 -6.78 -5.71 15.92
N LEU A 178 -7.67 -6.27 16.74
CA LEU A 178 -8.03 -7.69 16.68
C LEU A 178 -8.66 -8.05 15.33
N ALA A 179 -9.56 -7.22 14.80
CA ALA A 179 -10.16 -7.43 13.48
C ALA A 179 -9.08 -7.56 12.39
N ASP A 180 -8.12 -6.63 12.35
CA ASP A 180 -6.99 -6.67 11.41
C ASP A 180 -6.13 -7.93 11.59
N ILE A 181 -5.84 -8.34 12.83
CA ILE A 181 -5.09 -9.58 13.09
C ILE A 181 -5.85 -10.80 12.52
N TYR A 182 -7.15 -10.90 12.77
CA TYR A 182 -7.95 -12.02 12.29
C TYR A 182 -8.12 -12.02 10.75
N VAL A 183 -8.11 -10.86 10.10
CA VAL A 183 -8.01 -10.76 8.62
C VAL A 183 -6.71 -11.40 8.15
N ASN A 184 -5.57 -11.07 8.77
CA ASN A 184 -4.25 -11.62 8.41
C ASN A 184 -4.14 -13.13 8.69
N LEU A 185 -4.83 -13.62 9.71
CA LEU A 185 -4.97 -15.06 10.01
C LEU A 185 -5.97 -15.79 9.09
N LEU A 186 -6.61 -15.09 8.15
CA LEU A 186 -7.68 -15.59 7.27
C LEU A 186 -8.90 -16.13 8.03
N ASN A 187 -9.09 -15.72 9.28
CA ASN A 187 -10.23 -16.08 10.10
C ASN A 187 -11.28 -14.98 10.02
N PHE A 188 -12.01 -15.01 8.91
CA PHE A 188 -12.93 -13.94 8.52
C PHE A 188 -14.18 -13.83 9.40
N GLU A 189 -14.58 -14.90 10.10
CA GLU A 189 -15.73 -14.87 11.00
C GLU A 189 -15.43 -14.06 12.26
N ASP A 190 -14.29 -14.32 12.91
CA ASP A 190 -13.85 -13.56 14.08
C ASP A 190 -13.50 -12.12 13.70
N ALA A 191 -12.84 -11.92 12.55
CA ALA A 191 -12.56 -10.58 12.05
C ALA A 191 -13.85 -9.73 11.91
N ARG A 192 -14.91 -10.31 11.32
CA ARG A 192 -16.20 -9.63 11.19
C ARG A 192 -16.80 -9.32 12.55
N ALA A 193 -16.74 -10.26 13.50
CA ALA A 193 -17.27 -10.03 14.84
C ALA A 193 -16.56 -8.87 15.56
N TYR A 194 -15.25 -8.74 15.39
CA TYR A 194 -14.48 -7.63 15.99
C TYR A 194 -14.75 -6.29 15.30
N PHE A 195 -14.88 -6.24 13.98
CA PHE A 195 -15.38 -5.04 13.28
C PHE A 195 -16.77 -4.65 13.81
N ASP A 196 -17.73 -5.59 13.82
CA ASP A 196 -19.11 -5.36 14.30
C ASP A 196 -19.18 -4.89 15.77
N SER A 197 -18.14 -5.18 16.57
CA SER A 197 -18.06 -4.79 17.98
C SER A 197 -17.69 -3.32 18.19
N VAL A 198 -17.11 -2.66 17.19
CA VAL A 198 -16.66 -1.27 17.27
C VAL A 198 -17.66 -0.37 16.54
N PRO A 199 -18.17 0.71 17.16
CA PRO A 199 -19.04 1.65 16.46
C PRO A 199 -18.33 2.38 15.33
N ASP A 200 -19.05 2.62 14.23
CA ASP A 200 -18.58 3.35 13.04
C ASP A 200 -17.90 4.70 13.37
N GLU A 201 -18.29 5.39 14.44
CA GLU A 201 -17.69 6.68 14.81
C GLU A 201 -16.21 6.59 15.20
N HIS A 202 -15.74 5.38 15.54
CA HIS A 202 -14.34 5.10 15.88
C HIS A 202 -13.51 4.61 14.69
N TYR A 203 -14.14 4.40 13.53
CA TYR A 203 -13.44 3.95 12.34
C TYR A 203 -12.68 5.10 11.68
N SER A 204 -11.45 4.82 11.28
CA SER A 204 -10.77 5.59 10.25
C SER A 204 -11.31 5.22 8.86
N ASN A 205 -10.95 6.01 7.85
CA ASN A 205 -11.27 5.67 6.47
C ASN A 205 -10.62 4.34 6.02
N GLU A 206 -9.42 4.07 6.55
CA GLU A 206 -8.71 2.82 6.30
C GLU A 206 -9.44 1.62 6.92
N ASP A 207 -10.06 1.78 8.09
CA ASP A 207 -10.81 0.70 8.76
C ASP A 207 -12.07 0.34 7.96
N PHE A 208 -12.80 1.34 7.43
CA PHE A 208 -13.92 1.08 6.53
C PHE A 208 -13.49 0.32 5.28
N TYR A 209 -12.33 0.65 4.72
CA TYR A 209 -11.79 -0.04 3.55
C TYR A 209 -11.33 -1.48 3.86
N LYS A 210 -10.67 -1.69 5.02
CA LYS A 210 -10.27 -3.03 5.50
C LYS A 210 -11.49 -3.92 5.72
N GLU A 211 -12.53 -3.41 6.36
CA GLU A 211 -13.79 -4.15 6.52
C GLU A 211 -14.44 -4.43 5.15
N ALA A 212 -14.45 -3.46 4.22
CA ALA A 212 -14.97 -3.70 2.88
C ALA A 212 -14.24 -4.83 2.13
N LEU A 213 -12.90 -4.91 2.26
CA LEU A 213 -12.10 -6.00 1.72
C LEU A 213 -12.46 -7.34 2.36
N LEU A 214 -12.64 -7.39 3.68
CA LEU A 214 -13.13 -8.59 4.39
C LEU A 214 -14.49 -9.04 3.83
N GLU A 215 -15.44 -8.10 3.72
CA GLU A 215 -16.80 -8.36 3.24
C GLU A 215 -16.82 -8.81 1.77
N TYR A 216 -15.93 -8.27 0.94
CA TYR A 216 -15.70 -8.74 -0.43
C TYR A 216 -15.24 -10.20 -0.47
N ASN A 217 -14.25 -10.58 0.36
CA ASN A 217 -13.76 -11.96 0.46
C ASN A 217 -14.84 -12.93 0.95
N LEU A 218 -15.72 -12.46 1.84
CA LEU A 218 -16.89 -13.19 2.32
C LEU A 218 -18.06 -13.20 1.32
N LYS A 219 -17.91 -12.56 0.15
CA LYS A 219 -18.94 -12.38 -0.89
C LYS A 219 -20.21 -11.67 -0.40
N ALA A 220 -20.09 -10.92 0.69
CA ALA A 220 -21.15 -10.08 1.22
C ALA A 220 -21.14 -8.72 0.52
N TYR A 221 -21.39 -8.76 -0.80
CA TYR A 221 -21.18 -7.62 -1.70
C TYR A 221 -22.00 -6.38 -1.34
N ASP A 222 -23.23 -6.52 -0.85
CA ASP A 222 -24.05 -5.37 -0.44
C ASP A 222 -23.45 -4.61 0.75
N ARG A 223 -22.85 -5.33 1.70
CA ARG A 223 -22.16 -4.72 2.84
C ARG A 223 -20.85 -4.07 2.40
N ALA A 224 -20.04 -4.78 1.60
CA ALA A 224 -18.82 -4.23 1.01
C ALA A 224 -19.08 -2.94 0.23
N LYS A 225 -20.11 -2.92 -0.64
CA LYS A 225 -20.55 -1.73 -1.38
C LYS A 225 -20.90 -0.57 -0.45
N SER A 226 -21.67 -0.83 0.60
CA SER A 226 -22.08 0.19 1.57
C SER A 226 -20.88 0.82 2.30
N LEU A 227 -19.90 0.00 2.69
CA LEU A 227 -18.66 0.46 3.32
C LEU A 227 -17.81 1.26 2.33
N LEU A 228 -17.66 0.80 1.08
CA LEU A 228 -16.89 1.50 0.05
C LEU A 228 -17.48 2.86 -0.29
N LEU A 229 -18.81 3.00 -0.28
CA LEU A 229 -19.45 4.30 -0.45
C LEU A 229 -19.11 5.27 0.69
N LYS A 230 -19.04 4.79 1.95
CA LYS A 230 -18.53 5.62 3.05
C LYS A 230 -17.07 6.04 2.83
N VAL A 231 -16.22 5.11 2.36
CA VAL A 231 -14.82 5.41 2.05
C VAL A 231 -14.69 6.52 1.02
N ILE A 232 -15.49 6.43 -0.05
CA ILE A 232 -15.52 7.41 -1.13
C ILE A 232 -16.10 8.75 -0.68
N ASP A 233 -17.16 8.75 0.15
CA ASP A 233 -17.76 9.97 0.68
C ASP A 233 -16.79 10.74 1.60
N ASN A 234 -15.98 10.02 2.38
CA ASN A 234 -14.97 10.59 3.25
C ASN A 234 -13.73 11.08 2.47
N GLU A 235 -13.23 10.27 1.52
CA GLU A 235 -12.06 10.56 0.70
C GLU A 235 -12.33 10.27 -0.78
N PRO A 236 -12.84 11.26 -1.54
CA PRO A 236 -13.23 11.07 -2.95
C PRO A 236 -12.09 10.66 -3.89
N TYR A 237 -10.84 10.81 -3.47
CA TYR A 237 -9.63 10.45 -4.23
C TYR A 237 -9.08 9.06 -3.88
N PHE A 238 -9.73 8.29 -3.00
CA PHE A 238 -9.27 6.96 -2.59
C PHE A 238 -9.51 5.91 -3.70
N ILE A 239 -8.60 5.83 -4.66
CA ILE A 239 -8.72 5.02 -5.89
C ILE A 239 -9.04 3.54 -5.62
N ASN A 240 -8.45 2.96 -4.57
CA ASN A 240 -8.62 1.55 -4.26
C ASN A 240 -10.09 1.20 -3.93
N ALA A 241 -10.86 2.13 -3.37
CA ALA A 241 -12.27 1.92 -3.08
C ALA A 241 -13.11 1.85 -4.37
N TYR A 242 -12.82 2.73 -5.34
CA TYR A 242 -13.49 2.70 -6.65
C TYR A 242 -13.16 1.42 -7.43
N ILE A 243 -11.90 0.98 -7.41
CA ILE A 243 -11.49 -0.27 -8.06
C ILE A 243 -12.18 -1.46 -7.42
N LEU A 244 -12.23 -1.55 -6.08
CA LEU A 244 -12.92 -2.66 -5.41
C LEU A 244 -14.43 -2.63 -5.67
N LEU A 245 -15.05 -1.45 -5.63
CA LEU A 245 -16.47 -1.28 -5.93
C LEU A 245 -16.81 -1.68 -7.37
N MET A 246 -15.97 -1.26 -8.32
CA MET A 246 -16.05 -1.67 -9.72
C MET A 246 -15.91 -3.18 -9.88
N ASN A 247 -14.94 -3.82 -9.21
CA ASN A 247 -14.76 -5.27 -9.26
C ASN A 247 -15.97 -6.04 -8.68
N ILE A 248 -16.61 -5.50 -7.65
CA ILE A 248 -17.87 -6.05 -7.11
C ILE A 248 -18.97 -6.00 -8.16
N TYR A 249 -19.19 -4.85 -8.78
CA TYR A 249 -20.18 -4.71 -9.86
C TYR A 249 -19.87 -5.60 -11.06
N GLU A 250 -18.60 -5.73 -11.47
CA GLU A 250 -18.16 -6.66 -12.53
C GLU A 250 -18.51 -8.12 -12.18
N THR A 251 -18.30 -8.51 -10.91
CA THR A 251 -18.59 -9.87 -10.41
C THR A 251 -20.09 -10.16 -10.40
N GLU A 252 -20.92 -9.14 -10.14
CA GLU A 252 -22.37 -9.22 -10.21
C GLU A 252 -22.93 -9.08 -11.64
N HIS A 253 -22.06 -8.93 -12.65
CA HIS A 253 -22.41 -8.65 -14.05
C HIS A 253 -23.13 -7.30 -14.29
N ASN A 254 -23.01 -6.37 -13.34
CA ASN A 254 -23.57 -5.02 -13.39
C ASN A 254 -22.54 -4.06 -14.02
N LEU A 255 -22.27 -4.24 -15.32
CA LEU A 255 -21.18 -3.52 -16.01
C LEU A 255 -21.43 -2.02 -16.16
N ASP A 256 -22.70 -1.57 -16.18
CA ASP A 256 -23.03 -0.14 -16.29
C ASP A 256 -22.73 0.60 -14.97
N GLU A 257 -23.05 0.00 -13.83
CA GLU A 257 -22.70 0.51 -12.50
C GLU A 257 -21.19 0.50 -12.25
N ALA A 258 -20.49 -0.51 -12.77
CA ALA A 258 -19.03 -0.56 -12.77
C ALA A 258 -18.42 0.64 -13.54
N LEU A 259 -18.96 0.95 -14.72
CA LEU A 259 -18.55 2.11 -15.53
C LEU A 259 -18.85 3.43 -14.81
N GLU A 260 -20.07 3.59 -14.28
CA GLU A 260 -20.46 4.80 -13.55
C GLU A 260 -19.55 5.05 -12.34
N THR A 261 -19.16 3.99 -11.63
CA THR A 261 -18.24 4.08 -10.50
C THR A 261 -16.90 4.70 -10.91
N LEU A 262 -16.29 4.21 -12.00
CA LEU A 262 -15.01 4.74 -12.47
C LEU A 262 -15.15 6.15 -13.09
N GLN A 263 -16.26 6.42 -13.77
CA GLN A 263 -16.55 7.75 -14.30
C GLN A 263 -16.74 8.78 -13.19
N ASN A 264 -17.30 8.40 -12.03
CA ASN A 264 -17.40 9.26 -10.87
C ASN A 264 -16.00 9.62 -10.33
N TYR A 265 -15.07 8.67 -10.27
CA TYR A 265 -13.67 8.96 -9.92
C TYR A 265 -13.04 9.97 -10.88
N LEU A 266 -13.25 9.81 -12.19
CA LEU A 266 -12.69 10.73 -13.20
C LEU A 266 -13.24 12.16 -13.13
N ARG A 267 -14.38 12.40 -12.48
CA ARG A 267 -14.86 13.78 -12.23
C ARG A 267 -13.97 14.53 -11.24
N GLU A 268 -13.34 13.80 -10.33
CA GLU A 268 -12.43 14.34 -9.32
C GLU A 268 -10.96 14.31 -9.79
N ASN A 269 -10.58 13.28 -10.56
CA ASN A 269 -9.23 13.12 -11.11
C ASN A 269 -9.25 12.60 -12.56
N ASP A 270 -9.10 13.51 -13.51
CA ASP A 270 -9.19 13.25 -14.95
C ASP A 270 -7.88 12.71 -15.59
N LYS A 271 -6.83 12.46 -14.81
CA LYS A 271 -5.49 12.08 -15.32
C LYS A 271 -4.97 10.82 -14.64
N ASN A 272 -5.71 9.73 -14.77
CA ASN A 272 -5.32 8.44 -14.23
C ASN A 272 -5.40 7.33 -15.28
N ALA A 273 -4.24 6.90 -15.79
CA ALA A 273 -4.13 5.89 -16.84
C ALA A 273 -4.80 4.55 -16.44
N LEU A 274 -4.61 4.11 -15.20
CA LEU A 274 -5.19 2.88 -14.66
C LEU A 274 -6.74 2.89 -14.71
N ILE A 275 -7.37 4.04 -14.46
CA ILE A 275 -8.83 4.15 -14.49
C ILE A 275 -9.37 4.11 -15.92
N TYR A 276 -8.71 4.81 -16.86
CA TYR A 276 -9.05 4.71 -18.28
C TYR A 276 -8.87 3.29 -18.81
N PHE A 277 -7.80 2.59 -18.40
CA PHE A 277 -7.61 1.18 -18.71
C PHE A 277 -8.78 0.32 -18.21
N HIS A 278 -9.22 0.49 -16.96
CA HIS A 278 -10.36 -0.27 -16.45
C HIS A 278 -11.68 0.07 -17.17
N ILE A 279 -11.93 1.33 -17.53
CA ILE A 279 -13.10 1.72 -18.34
C ILE A 279 -13.05 1.05 -19.72
N GLY A 280 -11.89 1.07 -20.39
CA GLY A 280 -11.69 0.38 -21.66
C GLY A 280 -11.96 -1.12 -21.56
N ARG A 281 -11.47 -1.77 -20.49
CA ARG A 281 -11.72 -3.19 -20.21
C ARG A 281 -13.20 -3.50 -20.03
N LEU A 282 -13.94 -2.63 -19.33
CA LEU A 282 -15.39 -2.76 -19.17
C LEU A 282 -16.12 -2.65 -20.52
N HIS A 283 -15.77 -1.67 -21.35
CA HIS A 283 -16.33 -1.54 -22.71
C HIS A 283 -16.02 -2.76 -23.59
N PHE A 284 -14.78 -3.26 -23.55
CA PHE A 284 -14.39 -4.46 -24.27
C PHE A 284 -15.24 -5.68 -23.86
N ARG A 285 -15.48 -5.85 -22.55
CA ARG A 285 -16.36 -6.90 -22.00
C ARG A 285 -17.84 -6.71 -22.36
N GLN A 286 -18.29 -5.47 -22.53
CA GLN A 286 -19.62 -5.14 -23.07
C GLN A 286 -19.74 -5.37 -24.58
N ASN A 287 -18.67 -5.86 -25.25
CA ASN A 287 -18.57 -6.00 -26.70
C ASN A 287 -18.77 -4.66 -27.44
N LYS A 288 -18.18 -3.60 -26.87
CA LYS A 288 -18.10 -2.24 -27.39
C LYS A 288 -16.63 -1.87 -27.66
N PRO A 289 -16.01 -2.47 -28.70
CA PRO A 289 -14.57 -2.34 -28.91
C PRO A 289 -14.17 -0.92 -29.35
N GLU A 290 -15.04 -0.15 -30.00
CA GLU A 290 -14.77 1.23 -30.39
C GLU A 290 -14.58 2.13 -29.15
N GLU A 291 -15.49 2.05 -28.17
CA GLU A 291 -15.34 2.74 -26.89
C GLU A 291 -14.14 2.22 -26.07
N ALA A 292 -13.76 0.96 -26.26
CA ALA A 292 -12.56 0.40 -25.64
C ALA A 292 -11.29 1.02 -26.22
N VAL A 293 -11.17 1.14 -27.54
CA VAL A 293 -10.05 1.84 -28.23
C VAL A 293 -9.91 3.26 -27.72
N GLU A 294 -11.01 4.02 -27.61
CA GLU A 294 -10.98 5.39 -27.09
C GLU A 294 -10.36 5.44 -25.68
N ASN A 295 -10.80 4.58 -24.77
CA ASN A 295 -10.31 4.62 -23.39
C ASN A 295 -8.88 4.06 -23.23
N PHE A 296 -8.53 2.99 -23.94
CA PHE A 296 -7.16 2.47 -23.92
C PHE A 296 -6.17 3.46 -24.53
N SER A 297 -6.55 4.17 -25.60
CA SER A 297 -5.69 5.22 -26.17
C SER A 297 -5.47 6.41 -25.22
N ILE A 298 -6.48 6.78 -24.42
CA ILE A 298 -6.28 7.77 -23.36
C ILE A 298 -5.30 7.22 -22.31
N ALA A 299 -5.46 5.97 -21.88
CA ALA A 299 -4.58 5.35 -20.91
C ALA A 299 -3.10 5.36 -21.37
N THR A 300 -2.83 4.95 -22.61
CA THR A 300 -1.48 4.94 -23.19
C THR A 300 -0.91 6.33 -23.43
N SER A 301 -1.77 7.33 -23.66
CA SER A 301 -1.33 8.73 -23.77
C SER A 301 -0.96 9.36 -22.41
N LEU A 302 -1.51 8.83 -21.32
CA LEU A 302 -1.22 9.27 -19.95
C LEU A 302 -0.01 8.55 -19.36
N ASP A 303 0.22 7.30 -19.76
CA ASP A 303 1.35 6.48 -19.36
C ASP A 303 1.88 5.70 -20.58
N GLU A 304 2.97 6.21 -21.16
CA GLU A 304 3.59 5.67 -22.38
C GLU A 304 4.25 4.30 -22.16
N ASP A 305 4.49 3.90 -20.89
CA ASP A 305 5.10 2.61 -20.53
C ASP A 305 4.04 1.55 -20.11
N TYR A 306 2.74 1.87 -20.24
CA TYR A 306 1.66 0.99 -19.78
C TYR A 306 1.33 -0.14 -20.78
N ASP A 307 2.19 -1.17 -20.79
CA ASP A 307 2.09 -2.30 -21.72
C ASP A 307 0.70 -2.98 -21.76
N ASP A 308 0.09 -3.26 -20.61
CA ASP A 308 -1.26 -3.87 -20.56
C ASP A 308 -2.30 -3.02 -21.32
N ALA A 309 -2.19 -1.69 -21.29
CA ALA A 309 -3.10 -0.80 -22.01
C ALA A 309 -2.84 -0.85 -23.52
N TYR A 310 -1.58 -0.95 -23.95
CA TYR A 310 -1.24 -1.16 -25.37
C TYR A 310 -1.72 -2.52 -25.89
N LEU A 311 -1.51 -3.59 -25.12
CA LEU A 311 -1.98 -4.93 -25.46
C LEU A 311 -3.49 -4.91 -25.74
N MET A 312 -4.28 -4.35 -24.81
CA MET A 312 -5.72 -4.26 -24.95
C MET A 312 -6.17 -3.26 -26.03
N LEU A 313 -5.41 -2.20 -26.29
CA LEU A 313 -5.63 -1.28 -27.40
C LEU A 313 -5.51 -2.02 -28.74
N PHE A 314 -4.41 -2.74 -28.95
CA PHE A 314 -4.17 -3.47 -30.19
C PHE A 314 -5.16 -4.61 -30.39
N GLU A 315 -5.52 -5.33 -29.33
CA GLU A 315 -6.59 -6.34 -29.39
C GLU A 315 -7.93 -5.71 -29.79
N SER A 316 -8.25 -4.53 -29.24
CA SER A 316 -9.47 -3.80 -29.59
C SER A 316 -9.46 -3.31 -31.04
N ILE A 317 -8.32 -2.81 -31.54
CA ILE A 317 -8.15 -2.41 -32.94
C ILE A 317 -8.39 -3.59 -33.88
N LEU A 318 -7.73 -4.74 -33.66
CA LEU A 318 -7.95 -5.95 -34.46
C LEU A 318 -9.43 -6.40 -34.42
N LYS A 319 -10.10 -6.24 -33.27
CA LYS A 319 -11.51 -6.60 -33.13
C LYS A 319 -12.46 -5.65 -33.89
N THR A 320 -12.12 -4.36 -33.98
CA THR A 320 -12.87 -3.39 -34.81
C THR A 320 -12.58 -3.53 -36.31
N GLY A 321 -11.36 -3.96 -36.66
CA GLY A 321 -10.85 -3.95 -38.03
C GLY A 321 -10.38 -2.57 -38.51
N GLU A 322 -10.30 -1.56 -37.64
CA GLU A 322 -9.79 -0.20 -37.94
C GLU A 322 -8.25 -0.15 -37.86
N THR A 323 -7.59 -1.13 -38.46
CA THR A 323 -6.12 -1.33 -38.39
C THR A 323 -5.34 -0.19 -39.03
N GLU A 324 -5.94 0.57 -39.94
CA GLU A 324 -5.32 1.72 -40.60
C GLU A 324 -5.00 2.88 -39.64
N THR A 325 -5.55 2.86 -38.43
CA THR A 325 -5.35 3.89 -37.40
C THR A 325 -4.08 3.69 -36.58
N ILE A 326 -3.35 2.57 -36.77
CA ILE A 326 -2.27 2.17 -35.89
C ILE A 326 -1.14 3.20 -35.76
N ASP A 327 -0.82 3.89 -36.87
CA ASP A 327 0.21 4.92 -36.93
C ASP A 327 -0.02 6.07 -35.92
N ASP A 328 -1.29 6.36 -35.60
CA ASP A 328 -1.63 7.41 -34.63
C ASP A 328 -1.23 7.02 -33.20
N TYR A 329 -1.18 5.72 -32.89
CA TYR A 329 -0.88 5.20 -31.55
C TYR A 329 0.58 4.81 -31.36
N VAL A 330 1.30 4.43 -32.42
CA VAL A 330 2.67 3.91 -32.31
C VAL A 330 3.77 4.93 -32.61
N LYS A 331 3.43 6.12 -33.12
CA LYS A 331 4.39 7.13 -33.56
C LYS A 331 5.43 7.56 -32.51
N HIS A 332 5.03 7.56 -31.24
CA HIS A 332 5.86 7.96 -30.11
C HIS A 332 6.13 6.82 -29.12
N LEU A 333 5.70 5.61 -29.46
CA LEU A 333 5.83 4.44 -28.61
C LEU A 333 7.28 3.96 -28.55
N ASP A 334 7.82 3.86 -27.34
CA ASP A 334 9.05 3.10 -27.11
C ASP A 334 8.72 1.61 -27.08
N LEU A 335 9.04 0.91 -28.18
CA LEU A 335 8.83 -0.54 -28.29
C LEU A 335 9.57 -1.34 -27.20
N ASN A 336 10.61 -0.78 -26.58
CA ASN A 336 11.31 -1.46 -25.48
C ASN A 336 10.47 -1.52 -24.19
N ALA A 337 9.44 -0.69 -24.06
CA ALA A 337 8.49 -0.72 -22.96
C ALA A 337 7.41 -1.79 -23.13
N LEU A 338 7.30 -2.40 -24.31
CA LEU A 338 6.28 -3.39 -24.63
C LEU A 338 6.74 -4.83 -24.37
N SER A 339 5.78 -5.68 -24.02
CA SER A 339 5.94 -7.13 -24.00
C SER A 339 6.00 -7.73 -25.41
N GLY A 340 6.47 -8.98 -25.50
CA GLY A 340 6.47 -9.71 -26.77
C GLY A 340 5.06 -9.90 -27.33
N GLU A 341 4.07 -10.06 -26.44
CA GLU A 341 2.65 -10.19 -26.75
C GLU A 341 2.09 -8.91 -27.40
N SER A 342 2.39 -7.73 -26.84
CA SER A 342 1.98 -6.45 -27.42
C SER A 342 2.60 -6.22 -28.81
N ILE A 343 3.90 -6.51 -28.96
CA ILE A 343 4.60 -6.38 -30.26
C ILE A 343 4.07 -7.40 -31.28
N TYR A 344 3.69 -8.59 -30.84
CA TYR A 344 3.05 -9.58 -31.70
C TYR A 344 1.70 -9.08 -32.24
N LEU A 345 0.86 -8.43 -31.41
CA LEU A 345 -0.37 -7.83 -31.91
C LEU A 345 -0.11 -6.70 -32.92
N LEU A 346 0.93 -5.89 -32.71
CA LEU A 346 1.39 -4.91 -33.72
C LEU A 346 1.77 -5.59 -35.04
N ALA A 347 2.48 -6.71 -34.98
CA ALA A 347 2.84 -7.48 -36.17
C ALA A 347 1.61 -7.96 -36.95
N LYS A 348 0.56 -8.39 -36.24
CA LYS A 348 -0.73 -8.79 -36.85
C LYS A 348 -1.45 -7.61 -37.49
N ILE A 349 -1.50 -6.46 -36.81
CA ILE A 349 -2.13 -5.24 -37.34
C ILE A 349 -1.43 -4.79 -38.64
N GLU A 350 -0.10 -4.77 -38.66
CA GLU A 350 0.67 -4.38 -39.85
C GLU A 350 0.56 -5.40 -40.99
N ALA A 351 0.41 -6.70 -40.65
CA ALA A 351 0.13 -7.74 -41.64
C ALA A 351 -1.26 -7.54 -42.28
N GLU A 352 -2.29 -7.20 -41.50
CA GLU A 352 -3.62 -6.85 -42.03
C GLU A 352 -3.60 -5.59 -42.90
N ASN A 353 -2.70 -4.65 -42.59
CA ASN A 353 -2.46 -3.43 -43.38
C ASN A 353 -1.61 -3.68 -44.65
N GLU A 354 -1.18 -4.91 -44.91
CA GLU A 354 -0.25 -5.27 -46.01
C GLU A 354 1.09 -4.51 -45.94
N ASN A 355 1.51 -4.10 -44.74
CA ASN A 355 2.77 -3.40 -44.51
C ASN A 355 3.89 -4.41 -44.14
N ASP A 356 4.31 -5.18 -45.13
CA ASP A 356 5.18 -6.35 -44.93
C ASP A 356 6.52 -6.01 -44.23
N GLU A 357 7.06 -4.82 -44.50
CA GLU A 357 8.33 -4.36 -43.91
C GLU A 357 8.20 -4.22 -42.38
N GLN A 358 7.12 -3.58 -41.94
CA GLN A 358 6.90 -3.32 -40.52
C GLN A 358 6.38 -4.55 -39.78
N ALA A 359 5.49 -5.33 -40.41
CA ALA A 359 5.01 -6.59 -39.88
C ALA A 359 6.15 -7.59 -39.66
N LEU A 360 7.06 -7.76 -40.64
CA LEU A 360 8.22 -8.64 -40.49
C LEU A 360 9.11 -8.21 -39.32
N LYS A 361 9.40 -6.92 -39.23
CA LYS A 361 10.19 -6.38 -38.11
C LYS A 361 9.54 -6.67 -36.77
N TYR A 362 8.24 -6.42 -36.61
CA TYR A 362 7.56 -6.67 -35.34
C TYR A 362 7.46 -8.15 -35.00
N TYR A 363 7.26 -9.04 -35.98
CA TYR A 363 7.36 -10.48 -35.71
C TYR A 363 8.77 -10.87 -35.25
N GLU A 364 9.83 -10.34 -35.86
CA GLU A 364 11.20 -10.59 -35.42
C GLU A 364 11.45 -10.08 -33.99
N ASP A 365 11.06 -8.83 -33.70
CA ASP A 365 11.20 -8.22 -32.38
C ASP A 365 10.41 -8.99 -31.31
N ALA A 366 9.14 -9.35 -31.57
CA ALA A 366 8.32 -10.16 -30.68
C ALA A 366 8.94 -11.54 -30.41
N SER A 367 9.55 -12.17 -31.42
CA SER A 367 10.17 -13.49 -31.29
C SER A 367 11.35 -13.53 -30.31
N HIS A 368 11.96 -12.39 -30.03
CA HIS A 368 13.04 -12.24 -29.05
C HIS A 368 12.52 -12.16 -27.61
N LEU A 369 11.24 -11.86 -27.40
CA LEU A 369 10.64 -11.58 -26.09
C LEU A 369 9.58 -12.61 -25.67
N ILE A 370 8.77 -13.11 -26.61
CA ILE A 370 7.55 -13.89 -26.35
C ILE A 370 7.78 -15.35 -25.88
N GLY A 371 9.05 -15.76 -25.77
CA GLY A 371 9.42 -17.10 -25.30
C GLY A 371 8.93 -18.23 -26.21
N ASP A 372 8.56 -19.36 -25.61
CA ASP A 372 8.14 -20.58 -26.30
C ASP A 372 6.61 -20.61 -26.52
N SER A 373 6.08 -19.64 -27.28
CA SER A 373 4.64 -19.55 -27.62
C SER A 373 4.33 -20.22 -28.96
N VAL A 374 3.59 -21.35 -28.92
CA VAL A 374 3.15 -22.07 -30.14
C VAL A 374 2.26 -21.19 -31.00
N GLU A 375 1.27 -20.51 -30.40
CA GLU A 375 0.32 -19.64 -31.10
C GLU A 375 1.05 -18.55 -31.91
N PHE A 376 1.98 -17.85 -31.26
CA PHE A 376 2.80 -16.84 -31.93
C PHE A 376 3.58 -17.39 -33.12
N TYR A 377 4.33 -18.49 -32.93
CA TYR A 377 5.16 -19.04 -34.00
C TYR A 377 4.32 -19.63 -35.13
N THR A 378 3.10 -20.11 -34.84
CA THR A 378 2.13 -20.56 -35.85
C THR A 378 1.68 -19.39 -36.71
N ASP A 379 1.23 -18.29 -36.11
CA ASP A 379 0.83 -17.08 -36.84
C ASP A 379 2.00 -16.51 -37.65
N TYR A 380 3.19 -16.45 -37.05
CA TYR A 380 4.39 -15.97 -37.73
C TYR A 380 4.77 -16.87 -38.92
N TYR A 381 4.66 -18.20 -38.79
CA TYR A 381 4.91 -19.13 -39.89
C TYR A 381 3.93 -18.95 -41.05
N TYR A 382 2.64 -18.80 -40.75
CA TYR A 382 1.63 -18.60 -41.78
C TYR A 382 1.80 -17.25 -42.49
N TYR A 383 2.07 -16.18 -41.74
CA TYR A 383 2.40 -14.88 -42.31
C TYR A 383 3.61 -14.96 -43.27
N LEU A 384 4.72 -15.56 -42.83
CA LEU A 384 5.91 -15.74 -43.68
C LEU A 384 5.63 -16.61 -44.91
N THR A 385 4.69 -17.55 -44.81
CA THR A 385 4.26 -18.37 -45.94
C THR A 385 3.47 -17.56 -46.96
N GLU A 386 2.58 -16.68 -46.50
CA GLU A 386 1.78 -15.78 -47.33
C GLU A 386 2.66 -14.83 -48.16
N ILE A 387 3.64 -14.18 -47.52
CA ILE A 387 4.59 -13.28 -48.20
C ILE A 387 5.74 -14.03 -48.91
N ASN A 388 5.70 -15.36 -48.90
CA ASN A 388 6.70 -16.26 -49.49
C ASN A 388 8.15 -15.94 -49.02
N HIS A 389 8.32 -15.66 -47.73
CA HIS A 389 9.59 -15.28 -47.14
C HIS A 389 10.42 -16.50 -46.70
N HIS A 390 11.71 -16.50 -47.04
CA HIS A 390 12.63 -17.62 -46.81
C HIS A 390 12.81 -18.00 -45.33
N SER A 391 12.64 -17.07 -44.39
CA SER A 391 12.73 -17.36 -42.95
C SER A 391 11.64 -18.31 -42.45
N ARG A 392 10.58 -18.60 -43.23
CA ARG A 392 9.50 -19.52 -42.83
C ARG A 392 10.01 -20.89 -42.39
N LYS A 393 11.10 -21.37 -42.99
CA LYS A 393 11.74 -22.64 -42.62
C LYS A 393 12.28 -22.63 -41.19
N ASN A 394 12.95 -21.55 -40.78
CA ASN A 394 13.51 -21.41 -39.44
C ASN A 394 12.42 -21.38 -38.37
N VAL A 395 11.31 -20.69 -38.65
CA VAL A 395 10.14 -20.65 -37.75
C VAL A 395 9.47 -22.02 -37.68
N LEU A 396 9.32 -22.72 -38.81
CA LEU A 396 8.79 -24.08 -38.83
C LEU A 396 9.65 -25.07 -38.04
N GLU A 397 10.98 -24.97 -38.12
CA GLU A 397 11.88 -25.78 -37.29
C GLU A 397 11.70 -25.50 -35.79
N LYS A 398 11.40 -24.25 -35.41
CA LYS A 398 11.05 -23.89 -34.04
C LYS A 398 9.72 -24.53 -33.63
N LEU A 399 8.69 -24.46 -34.48
CA LEU A 399 7.39 -25.12 -34.25
C LEU A 399 7.53 -26.64 -34.08
N ILE A 400 8.31 -27.32 -34.92
CA ILE A 400 8.56 -28.76 -34.80
C ILE A 400 9.26 -29.11 -33.48
N LYS A 401 10.12 -28.23 -32.95
CA LYS A 401 10.74 -28.44 -31.63
C LYS A 401 9.74 -28.28 -30.50
N LEU A 402 8.80 -27.34 -30.62
CA LEU A 402 7.74 -27.12 -29.63
C LEU A 402 6.68 -28.22 -29.68
N GLU A 403 6.34 -28.69 -30.88
CA GLU A 403 5.33 -29.71 -31.14
C GLU A 403 5.87 -30.84 -32.04
N PRO A 404 6.72 -31.73 -31.52
CA PRO A 404 7.39 -32.77 -32.32
C PRO A 404 6.42 -33.79 -32.94
N ASP A 405 5.25 -33.98 -32.33
CA ASP A 405 4.23 -34.93 -32.78
C ASP A 405 3.21 -34.31 -33.75
N ASN A 406 3.33 -33.01 -34.09
CA ASN A 406 2.42 -32.35 -35.02
C ASN A 406 2.76 -32.74 -36.47
N LEU A 407 1.90 -33.56 -37.08
CA LEU A 407 2.08 -34.08 -38.44
C LEU A 407 2.02 -32.98 -39.50
N GLU A 408 1.29 -31.89 -39.27
CA GLU A 408 1.18 -30.77 -40.22
C GLU A 408 2.54 -30.09 -40.40
N TRP A 409 3.23 -29.79 -39.29
CA TRP A 409 4.56 -29.18 -39.33
C TRP A 409 5.60 -30.07 -40.02
N GLN A 410 5.53 -31.38 -39.82
CA GLN A 410 6.42 -32.34 -40.49
C GLN A 410 6.20 -32.34 -42.01
N LEU A 411 4.93 -32.38 -42.45
CA LEU A 411 4.58 -32.37 -43.87
C LEU A 411 4.98 -31.06 -44.56
N ASP A 412 4.77 -29.93 -43.90
CA ASP A 412 5.17 -28.62 -44.43
C ASP A 412 6.69 -28.47 -44.52
N TYR A 413 7.44 -29.08 -43.59
CA TYR A 413 8.90 -29.07 -43.64
C TYR A 413 9.44 -29.88 -44.82
N GLU A 414 8.87 -31.06 -45.08
CA GLU A 414 9.20 -31.86 -46.26
C GLU A 414 8.89 -31.12 -47.57
N ARG A 415 7.75 -30.41 -47.61
CA ARG A 415 7.34 -29.60 -48.77
C ARG A 415 8.35 -28.48 -49.05
N ILE A 416 8.73 -27.71 -48.03
CA ILE A 416 9.70 -26.61 -48.17
C ILE A 416 11.09 -27.14 -48.56
N ALA A 417 11.53 -28.27 -47.98
CA ALA A 417 12.81 -28.87 -48.34
C ALA A 417 12.86 -29.30 -49.82
N GLY A 418 11.76 -29.84 -50.35
CA GLY A 418 11.64 -30.20 -51.76
C GLY A 418 11.65 -29.01 -52.72
N GLU A 419 11.14 -27.83 -52.29
CA GLU A 419 11.18 -26.60 -53.09
C GLU A 419 12.60 -26.03 -53.24
N GLU A 420 13.46 -26.18 -52.23
CA GLU A 420 14.86 -25.70 -52.26
C GLU A 420 15.79 -26.59 -53.10
N ASP A 421 15.48 -27.89 -53.24
CA ASP A 421 16.25 -28.85 -54.04
C ASP A 421 16.01 -28.73 -55.56
N GLU A 422 15.00 -27.96 -56.00
CA GLU A 422 14.64 -27.76 -57.42
C GLU A 422 15.28 -26.52 -58.09
N PHE A 423 16.04 -25.71 -57.34
CA PHE A 423 16.79 -24.53 -57.84
C PHE A 423 18.30 -24.71 -57.78
#